data_AF-A0A842V709-F1
#
_entry.id   AF-A0A842V709-F1
#
_cell.length_a   1.000
_cell.length_b   1.000
_cell.length_c   1.000
_cell.angle_alpha   90.00
_cell.angle_beta   90.00
_cell.angle_gamma   90.00
#
_symmetry.space_group_name_H-M   'P 1'
#
loop_
_entity.id
_entity.type
_entity.pdbx_description
1 polymer ?
#
loop_
_entity_poly.entity_id
_entity_poly.type
_entity_poly.pdbx_seq_one_letter_code
_entity_poly.pdbx_strand_id
1 'polypeptide(L)'
;MNITPDMFPITHERYFHVPILPQCVEGTVVLDPQLAQRVFPRAAELWVRQLPEYEGPHREWIEDVWLPKKGMVTSRYGRPYMEEMHWECMVETDDSGFARFLSISRNAGGSLYCNPRECEFPVLVGSHSRVMQAPIEVARAFSLEQISEDVFQMYVYAPHNVDFFPGALFLRNWAALYMNEVFQTVCKR
;
A
#
# COMPACT_ATOMS: atom_id res chain seq x y z
N MET A 1 9.04 -6.94 -12.64
CA MET A 1 9.37 -5.79 -11.79
C MET A 1 9.00 -6.16 -10.38
N ASN A 2 9.87 -5.87 -9.42
CA ASN A 2 9.64 -6.13 -8.01
C ASN A 2 9.77 -4.80 -7.28
N ILE A 3 8.66 -4.23 -6.82
CA ILE A 3 8.66 -3.02 -6.02
C ILE A 3 8.87 -3.39 -4.56
N THR A 4 9.68 -2.63 -3.82
CA THR A 4 9.83 -2.81 -2.37
C THR A 4 9.03 -1.73 -1.65
N PRO A 5 8.49 -2.00 -0.45
CA PRO A 5 7.75 -0.97 0.29
C PRO A 5 8.58 0.29 0.59
N ASP A 6 9.90 0.17 0.71
CA ASP A 6 10.79 1.29 0.98
C ASP A 6 10.91 2.26 -0.21
N MET A 7 10.48 1.84 -1.41
CA MET A 7 10.30 2.75 -2.54
C MET A 7 9.21 3.79 -2.29
N PHE A 8 8.32 3.58 -1.32
CA PHE A 8 7.19 4.45 -0.99
C PHE A 8 7.32 4.94 0.46
N PRO A 9 8.21 5.91 0.73
CA PRO A 9 8.50 6.35 2.10
C PRO A 9 7.25 6.90 2.79
N ILE A 10 7.12 6.61 4.08
CA ILE A 10 6.09 7.20 4.94
C ILE A 10 6.62 8.52 5.46
N THR A 11 5.93 9.60 5.11
CA THR A 11 6.25 10.97 5.47
C THR A 11 5.27 11.47 6.53
N HIS A 12 5.77 12.30 7.45
CA HIS A 12 4.98 12.83 8.57
C HIS A 12 4.17 11.72 9.28
N GLU A 13 4.80 10.55 9.43
CA GLU A 13 4.30 9.35 10.11
C GLU A 13 3.09 8.65 9.49
N ARG A 14 2.38 9.25 8.53
CA ARG A 14 1.13 8.69 8.00
C ARG A 14 0.90 8.86 6.51
N TYR A 15 1.65 9.73 5.84
CA TYR A 15 1.42 10.04 4.43
C TYR A 15 2.38 9.29 3.53
N PHE A 16 1.86 8.58 2.54
CA PHE A 16 2.62 7.88 1.52
C PHE A 16 1.71 7.70 0.30
N HIS A 17 2.29 7.41 -0.86
CA HIS A 17 1.52 7.06 -2.05
C HIS A 17 2.09 5.78 -2.64
N VAL A 18 1.22 4.86 -3.03
CA VAL A 18 1.64 3.66 -3.77
C VAL A 18 1.10 3.78 -5.20
N PRO A 19 1.98 3.85 -6.21
CA PRO A 19 1.57 4.03 -7.59
C PRO A 19 0.81 2.81 -8.12
N ILE A 20 -0.14 3.07 -9.01
CA ILE A 20 -1.02 2.10 -9.62
C ILE A 20 -0.74 2.03 -11.12
N LEU A 21 -0.69 0.80 -11.65
CA LEU A 21 -0.51 0.57 -13.08
C LEU A 21 -1.73 1.11 -13.85
N PRO A 22 -1.55 1.95 -14.89
CA PRO A 22 -2.65 2.49 -15.69
C PRO A 22 -3.64 1.42 -16.18
N GLN A 23 -3.13 0.26 -16.58
CA GLN A 23 -3.90 -0.88 -17.10
C GLN A 23 -4.93 -1.41 -16.09
N CYS A 24 -4.67 -1.26 -14.79
CA CYS A 24 -5.59 -1.68 -13.74
C CYS A 24 -6.80 -0.75 -13.63
N VAL A 25 -6.57 0.56 -13.80
CA VAL A 25 -7.62 1.57 -13.70
C VAL A 25 -8.51 1.57 -14.95
N GLU A 26 -7.91 1.33 -16.11
CA GLU A 26 -8.57 1.25 -17.42
C GLU A 26 -9.39 -0.03 -17.62
N GLY A 27 -9.29 -1.01 -16.71
CA GLY A 27 -10.04 -2.27 -16.79
C GLY A 27 -9.55 -3.22 -17.89
N THR A 28 -8.31 -3.04 -18.38
CA THR A 28 -7.75 -3.88 -19.46
C THR A 28 -7.17 -5.20 -18.92
N VAL A 29 -7.09 -5.36 -17.60
CA VAL A 29 -6.58 -6.55 -16.92
C VAL A 29 -7.68 -7.13 -16.04
N VAL A 30 -7.81 -8.46 -16.06
CA VAL A 30 -8.68 -9.21 -15.13
C VAL A 30 -7.80 -9.83 -14.06
N LEU A 31 -8.10 -9.52 -12.80
CA LEU A 31 -7.41 -9.95 -11.61
C LEU A 31 -8.31 -10.87 -10.77
N ASP A 32 -7.69 -11.67 -9.91
CA ASP A 32 -8.42 -12.41 -8.90
C ASP A 32 -8.94 -11.44 -7.83
N PRO A 33 -10.27 -11.37 -7.58
CA PRO A 33 -10.83 -10.46 -6.58
C PRO A 33 -10.40 -10.77 -5.14
N GLN A 34 -9.81 -11.95 -4.89
CA GLN A 34 -9.26 -12.35 -3.59
C GLN A 34 -7.76 -12.04 -3.46
N LEU A 35 -7.14 -11.41 -4.46
CA LEU A 35 -5.69 -11.21 -4.49
C LEU A 35 -5.18 -10.39 -3.30
N ALA A 36 -5.86 -9.29 -2.97
CA ALA A 36 -5.50 -8.44 -1.84
C ALA A 36 -5.59 -9.19 -0.50
N GLN A 37 -6.64 -10.01 -0.33
CA GLN A 37 -6.86 -10.83 0.87
C GLN A 37 -5.75 -11.87 1.03
N ARG A 38 -5.29 -12.49 -0.07
CA ARG A 38 -4.20 -13.48 -0.04
C ARG A 38 -2.87 -12.92 0.42
N VAL A 39 -2.56 -11.66 0.09
CA VAL A 39 -1.29 -11.02 0.49
C VAL A 39 -1.34 -10.40 1.89
N PHE A 40 -2.51 -10.27 2.49
CA PHE A 40 -2.68 -9.67 3.82
C PHE A 40 -1.83 -10.34 4.92
N PRO A 41 -1.74 -11.68 5.03
CA PRO A 41 -0.85 -12.32 6.02
C PRO A 41 0.62 -11.98 5.82
N ARG A 42 1.09 -11.92 4.56
CA ARG A 42 2.47 -11.54 4.23
C ARG A 42 2.76 -10.08 4.61
N ALA A 43 1.76 -9.19 4.49
CA ALA A 43 1.88 -7.81 4.95
C ALA A 43 2.03 -7.73 6.48
N ALA A 44 1.33 -8.61 7.22
CA ALA A 44 1.44 -8.69 8.67
C ALA A 44 2.83 -9.17 9.12
N GLU A 45 3.35 -10.23 8.51
CA GLU A 45 4.72 -10.71 8.76
C GLU A 45 5.75 -9.60 8.51
N LEU A 46 5.59 -8.87 7.41
CA LEU A 46 6.49 -7.76 7.08
C LEU A 46 6.39 -6.61 8.07
N TRP A 47 5.17 -6.27 8.51
CA TRP A 47 4.92 -5.26 9.52
C TRP A 47 5.59 -5.60 10.85
N VAL A 48 5.45 -6.83 11.34
CA VAL A 48 6.10 -7.30 12.59
C VAL A 48 7.62 -7.16 12.49
N ARG A 49 8.19 -7.47 11.32
CA ARG A 49 9.64 -7.36 11.09
C ARG A 49 10.14 -5.92 11.05
N GLN A 50 9.39 -5.02 10.44
CA GLN A 50 9.81 -3.63 10.19
C GLN A 50 9.49 -2.68 11.34
N LEU A 51 8.44 -2.94 12.12
CA LEU A 51 8.03 -2.04 13.20
C LEU A 51 9.14 -1.75 14.24
N PRO A 52 9.99 -2.72 14.63
CA PRO A 52 11.13 -2.47 15.51
C PRO A 52 12.16 -1.46 14.97
N GLU A 53 12.18 -1.19 13.68
CA GLU A 53 13.13 -0.27 13.02
C GLU A 53 12.69 1.20 13.09
N TYR A 54 11.51 1.50 13.65
CA TYR A 54 11.02 2.86 13.75
C TYR A 54 11.85 3.69 14.76
N GLU A 55 12.31 4.88 14.38
CA GLU A 55 13.11 5.79 15.22
C GLU A 55 12.45 7.17 15.44
N GLY A 56 11.12 7.27 15.21
CA GLY A 56 10.40 8.55 15.26
C GLY A 56 9.93 8.99 16.66
N PRO A 57 9.22 10.13 16.74
CA PRO A 57 8.83 10.77 18.01
C PRO A 57 7.88 9.94 18.89
N HIS A 58 7.19 8.94 18.33
CA HIS A 58 6.28 8.06 19.08
C HIS A 58 6.90 6.70 19.43
N ARG A 59 8.23 6.63 19.56
CA ARG A 59 8.95 5.37 19.76
C ARG A 59 8.48 4.63 21.01
N GLU A 60 8.41 5.31 22.15
CA GLU A 60 7.99 4.73 23.43
C GLU A 60 6.59 4.10 23.32
N TRP A 61 5.64 4.81 22.70
CA TRP A 61 4.29 4.30 22.46
C TRP A 61 4.28 3.07 21.54
N ILE A 62 5.14 3.03 20.51
CA ILE A 62 5.30 1.87 19.63
C ILE A 62 5.85 0.66 20.40
N GLU A 63 6.86 0.87 21.23
CA GLU A 63 7.46 -0.17 22.06
C GLU A 63 6.46 -0.75 23.07
N ASP A 64 5.67 0.09 23.72
CA ASP A 64 4.74 -0.33 24.77
C ASP A 64 3.46 -0.98 24.21
N VAL A 65 2.92 -0.44 23.12
CA VAL A 65 1.58 -0.81 22.63
C VAL A 65 1.64 -1.77 21.45
N TRP A 66 2.62 -1.63 20.56
CA TRP A 66 2.60 -2.30 19.25
C TRP A 66 3.63 -3.40 19.09
N LEU A 67 4.86 -3.23 19.57
CA LEU A 67 5.90 -4.27 19.50
C LEU A 67 5.54 -5.59 20.22
N PRO A 68 4.77 -5.60 21.32
CA PRO A 68 4.36 -6.86 21.95
C PRO A 68 3.40 -7.69 21.09
N LYS A 69 2.78 -7.07 20.06
CA LYS A 69 1.82 -7.73 19.19
C LYS A 69 2.54 -8.62 18.18
N LYS A 70 2.03 -9.83 17.97
CA LYS A 70 2.63 -10.85 17.10
C LYS A 70 2.17 -10.75 15.65
N GLY A 71 1.18 -9.92 15.36
CA GLY A 71 0.64 -9.77 14.00
C GLY A 71 -0.03 -11.04 13.48
N MET A 72 -0.57 -11.87 14.38
CA MET A 72 -1.19 -13.13 14.02
C MET A 72 -2.47 -12.87 13.21
N VAL A 73 -2.51 -13.43 11.99
CA VAL A 73 -3.67 -13.34 11.10
C VAL A 73 -4.50 -14.61 11.20
N THR A 74 -5.77 -14.46 11.55
CA THR A 74 -6.78 -15.51 11.58
C THR A 74 -7.84 -15.27 10.52
N SER A 75 -8.84 -16.15 10.41
CA SER A 75 -10.00 -15.94 9.54
C SER A 75 -11.22 -15.60 10.40
N ARG A 76 -11.88 -14.48 10.08
CA ARG A 76 -13.14 -14.06 10.69
C ARG A 76 -14.15 -13.74 9.59
N TYR A 77 -15.30 -14.40 9.62
CA TYR A 77 -16.33 -14.28 8.56
C TYR A 77 -15.78 -14.50 7.13
N GLY A 78 -14.82 -15.42 7.00
CA GLY A 78 -14.17 -15.73 5.72
C GLY A 78 -13.14 -14.70 5.25
N ARG A 79 -12.75 -13.74 6.09
CA ARG A 79 -11.77 -12.68 5.76
C ARG A 79 -10.55 -12.75 6.68
N PRO A 80 -9.35 -12.39 6.17
CA PRO A 80 -8.18 -12.21 7.03
C PRO A 80 -8.44 -11.16 8.12
N TYR A 81 -8.04 -11.47 9.34
CA TYR A 81 -8.26 -10.63 10.51
C TYR A 81 -7.06 -10.70 11.45
N MET A 82 -6.58 -9.54 11.90
CA MET A 82 -5.47 -9.44 12.85
C MET A 82 -6.01 -9.12 14.24
N GLU A 83 -6.03 -10.13 15.10
CA GLU A 83 -6.86 -10.14 16.30
C GLU A 83 -6.44 -9.11 17.35
N GLU A 84 -5.15 -9.03 17.66
CA GLU A 84 -4.57 -8.12 18.68
C GLU A 84 -4.73 -6.62 18.36
N MET A 85 -5.05 -6.30 17.10
CA MET A 85 -5.24 -4.93 16.61
C MET A 85 -6.67 -4.66 16.17
N HIS A 86 -7.52 -5.70 16.17
CA HIS A 86 -8.83 -5.66 15.56
C HIS A 86 -8.83 -5.14 14.12
N TRP A 87 -7.79 -5.45 13.36
CA TRP A 87 -7.65 -5.04 11.96
C TRP A 87 -8.28 -6.08 11.04
N GLU A 88 -9.36 -5.69 10.37
CA GLU A 88 -10.05 -6.52 9.38
C GLU A 88 -9.56 -6.19 7.99
N CYS A 89 -9.30 -7.22 7.17
CA CYS A 89 -9.03 -7.06 5.75
C CYS A 89 -10.33 -6.69 5.01
N MET A 90 -10.56 -5.38 4.87
CA MET A 90 -11.66 -4.84 4.09
C MET A 90 -11.14 -4.41 2.72
N VAL A 91 -11.66 -5.03 1.67
CA VAL A 91 -11.28 -4.76 0.28
C VAL A 91 -12.54 -4.56 -0.54
N GLU A 92 -12.58 -3.52 -1.35
CA GLU A 92 -13.58 -3.35 -2.40
C GLU A 92 -12.86 -3.45 -3.75
N THR A 93 -13.36 -4.33 -4.61
CA THR A 93 -12.84 -4.51 -5.97
C THR A 93 -13.86 -4.05 -7.00
N ASP A 94 -13.39 -3.55 -8.14
CA ASP A 94 -14.25 -3.36 -9.31
C ASP A 94 -14.48 -4.67 -10.07
N ASP A 95 -15.21 -4.59 -11.19
CA ASP A 95 -15.57 -5.75 -12.04
C ASP A 95 -14.34 -6.46 -12.63
N SER A 96 -13.19 -5.79 -12.69
CA SER A 96 -11.93 -6.37 -13.16
C SER A 96 -11.20 -7.14 -12.06
N GLY A 97 -11.70 -7.10 -10.81
CA GLY A 97 -11.02 -7.65 -9.63
C GLY A 97 -9.92 -6.74 -9.08
N PHE A 98 -9.74 -5.54 -9.63
CA PHE A 98 -8.80 -4.56 -9.12
C PHE A 98 -9.34 -3.92 -7.84
N ALA A 99 -8.52 -3.86 -6.79
CA ALA A 99 -8.90 -3.24 -5.53
C ALA A 99 -9.01 -1.72 -5.71
N ARG A 100 -10.16 -1.14 -5.44
CA ARG A 100 -10.34 0.33 -5.35
C ARG A 100 -10.13 0.83 -3.94
N PHE A 101 -10.22 -0.07 -2.97
CA PHE A 101 -10.14 0.24 -1.56
C PHE A 101 -9.44 -0.88 -0.80
N LEU A 102 -8.49 -0.51 0.06
CA LEU A 102 -7.84 -1.39 1.04
C LEU A 102 -7.95 -0.75 2.42
N SER A 103 -8.53 -1.43 3.41
CA SER A 103 -8.68 -0.86 4.75
C SER A 103 -8.47 -1.88 5.84
N ILE A 104 -7.88 -1.40 6.94
CA ILE A 104 -7.70 -2.13 8.19
C ILE A 104 -8.52 -1.45 9.30
N SER A 105 -9.81 -1.78 9.37
CA SER A 105 -10.76 -1.25 10.38
C SER A 105 -11.03 0.27 10.37
N ARG A 106 -12.32 0.63 10.41
CA ARG A 106 -12.82 2.01 10.22
C ARG A 106 -12.45 2.98 11.34
N ASN A 107 -12.19 2.47 12.55
CA ASN A 107 -12.06 3.30 13.76
C ASN A 107 -10.62 3.44 14.27
N ALA A 108 -9.64 2.73 13.70
CA ALA A 108 -8.31 2.65 14.30
C ALA A 108 -7.18 2.15 13.38
N GLY A 109 -7.32 2.15 12.05
CA GLY A 109 -6.20 1.67 11.19
C GLY A 109 -6.10 2.33 9.83
N GLY A 110 -7.21 2.84 9.31
CA GLY A 110 -7.22 3.66 8.11
C GLY A 110 -7.43 2.87 6.83
N SER A 111 -7.28 3.56 5.72
CA SER A 111 -7.61 3.05 4.40
C SER A 111 -6.73 3.66 3.32
N LEU A 112 -6.64 2.93 2.22
CA LEU A 112 -6.14 3.38 0.94
C LEU A 112 -7.28 3.36 -0.06
N TYR A 113 -7.42 4.43 -0.83
CA TYR A 113 -8.39 4.50 -1.91
C TYR A 113 -7.69 4.83 -3.23
N CYS A 114 -8.22 4.28 -4.31
CA CYS A 114 -7.88 4.65 -5.67
C CYS A 114 -9.11 5.35 -6.27
N ASN A 115 -8.98 6.61 -6.62
CA ASN A 115 -9.98 7.30 -7.41
C ASN A 115 -9.51 7.40 -8.88
N PRO A 116 -10.10 6.63 -9.82
CA PRO A 116 -9.75 6.68 -11.24
C PRO A 116 -9.81 8.08 -11.87
N ARG A 117 -10.64 8.98 -11.32
CA ARG A 117 -10.88 10.31 -11.86
C ARG A 117 -9.96 11.36 -11.26
N GLU A 118 -9.29 11.02 -10.16
CA GLU A 118 -8.34 11.90 -9.50
C GLU A 118 -6.94 11.34 -9.76
N CYS A 119 -6.27 11.89 -10.77
CA CYS A 119 -4.81 11.78 -10.83
C CYS A 119 -4.26 12.62 -9.69
N GLU A 120 -4.03 12.00 -8.53
CA GLU A 120 -3.44 12.67 -7.40
C GLU A 120 -1.93 12.85 -7.65
N PHE A 121 -1.63 14.00 -8.28
CA PHE A 121 -0.37 14.73 -8.31
C PHE A 121 0.75 14.27 -9.27
N PRO A 122 1.58 15.22 -9.75
CA PRO A 122 2.92 14.91 -10.24
C PRO A 122 3.75 14.27 -9.10
N VAL A 123 4.17 13.02 -9.29
CA VAL A 123 5.07 12.30 -8.39
C VAL A 123 6.51 12.58 -8.81
N LEU A 124 7.30 13.16 -7.90
CA LEU A 124 8.75 13.28 -8.02
C LEU A 124 9.41 11.91 -7.76
N VAL A 125 10.39 11.52 -8.57
CA VAL A 125 11.09 10.23 -8.45
C VAL A 125 12.57 10.46 -8.13
N GLY A 126 13.15 9.67 -7.22
CA GLY A 126 14.60 9.65 -6.95
C GLY A 126 15.00 9.76 -5.48
N SER A 127 16.31 9.82 -5.21
CA SER A 127 16.88 9.79 -3.83
C SER A 127 16.52 10.98 -2.95
N HIS A 128 16.08 12.09 -3.55
CA HIS A 128 15.61 13.28 -2.84
C HIS A 128 14.07 13.35 -2.79
N SER A 129 13.37 12.39 -3.38
CA SER A 129 11.91 12.36 -3.36
C SER A 129 11.39 11.89 -2.00
N ARG A 130 10.37 12.58 -1.53
CA ARG A 130 9.57 12.20 -0.36
C ARG A 130 8.41 11.26 -0.73
N VAL A 131 8.24 10.91 -2.00
CA VAL A 131 7.05 10.17 -2.49
C VAL A 131 7.43 8.86 -3.16
N MET A 132 8.49 8.82 -3.99
CA MET A 132 8.95 7.60 -4.66
C MET A 132 10.47 7.55 -4.82
N GLN A 133 11.10 6.53 -4.24
CA GLN A 133 12.56 6.30 -4.27
C GLN A 133 12.94 5.09 -5.14
N ALA A 134 12.27 4.91 -6.27
CA ALA A 134 12.53 3.80 -7.19
C ALA A 134 13.37 4.25 -8.40
N PRO A 135 14.03 3.31 -9.12
CA PRO A 135 14.62 3.58 -10.41
C PRO A 135 13.62 4.16 -11.42
N ILE A 136 14.11 4.98 -12.37
CA ILE A 136 13.28 5.70 -13.34
C ILE A 136 12.44 4.77 -14.22
N GLU A 137 12.96 3.58 -14.54
CA GLU A 137 12.26 2.56 -15.32
C GLU A 137 11.09 1.94 -14.57
N VAL A 138 11.17 1.87 -13.23
CA VAL A 138 10.04 1.46 -12.39
C VAL A 138 8.97 2.54 -12.46
N ALA A 139 9.33 3.80 -12.23
CA ALA A 139 8.39 4.92 -12.31
C ALA A 139 7.67 5.01 -13.66
N ARG A 140 8.40 4.84 -14.78
CA ARG A 140 7.84 4.85 -16.13
C ARG A 140 6.77 3.79 -16.36
N ALA A 141 6.85 2.64 -15.69
CA ALA A 141 5.82 1.61 -15.82
C ALA A 141 4.47 2.02 -15.18
N PHE A 142 4.49 2.93 -14.21
CA PHE A 142 3.31 3.45 -13.53
C PHE A 142 2.84 4.81 -14.08
N SER A 143 3.65 5.45 -14.93
CA SER A 143 3.34 6.79 -15.44
C SER A 143 2.26 6.78 -16.50
N LEU A 144 1.34 7.74 -16.38
CA LEU A 144 0.44 8.16 -17.45
C LEU A 144 1.18 9.08 -18.42
N GLU A 145 1.97 10.01 -17.87
CA GLU A 145 2.74 10.99 -18.64
C GLU A 145 3.99 11.41 -17.86
N GLN A 146 5.09 11.67 -18.58
CA GLN A 146 6.26 12.34 -18.03
C GLN A 146 6.13 13.86 -18.22
N ILE A 147 6.02 14.59 -17.11
CA ILE A 147 5.85 16.05 -17.10
C ILE A 147 7.22 16.75 -17.21
N SER A 148 8.25 16.22 -16.55
CA SER A 148 9.64 16.68 -16.67
C SER A 148 10.62 15.55 -16.35
N GLU A 149 11.93 15.81 -16.31
CA GLU A 149 12.99 14.80 -16.17
C GLU A 149 12.71 13.75 -15.08
N ASP A 150 12.28 14.19 -13.89
CA ASP A 150 11.99 13.34 -12.73
C ASP A 150 10.57 13.47 -12.20
N VAL A 151 9.64 14.02 -13.01
CA VAL A 151 8.27 14.29 -12.59
C VAL A 151 7.30 13.57 -13.51
N PHE A 152 6.45 12.73 -12.91
CA PHE A 152 5.51 11.88 -13.64
C PHE A 152 4.10 12.05 -13.09
N GLN A 153 3.11 12.04 -13.97
CA GLN A 153 1.72 11.89 -13.59
C GLN A 153 1.40 10.40 -13.43
N MET A 154 0.82 10.00 -12.30
CA MET A 154 0.50 8.59 -12.00
C MET A 154 -0.87 8.48 -11.33
N TYR A 155 -1.50 7.31 -11.42
CA TYR A 155 -2.53 6.92 -10.47
C TYR A 155 -1.87 6.45 -9.18
N VAL A 156 -2.48 6.74 -8.03
CA VAL A 156 -1.95 6.34 -6.73
C VAL A 156 -3.05 5.82 -5.82
N TYR A 157 -2.67 4.94 -4.90
CA TYR A 157 -3.39 4.75 -3.66
C TYR A 157 -3.03 5.87 -2.70
N ALA A 158 -4.05 6.62 -2.27
CA ALA A 158 -3.90 7.70 -1.31
C ALA A 158 -4.43 7.29 0.07
N PRO A 159 -3.76 7.72 1.17
CA PRO A 159 -4.16 7.39 2.52
C PRO A 159 -5.36 8.23 2.95
N HIS A 160 -6.35 7.57 3.52
CA HIS A 160 -7.54 8.17 4.11
C HIS A 160 -7.74 7.65 5.53
N ASN A 161 -7.88 8.58 6.48
CA ASN A 161 -8.02 8.32 7.92
C ASN A 161 -6.91 7.43 8.50
N VAL A 162 -5.67 7.65 8.08
CA VAL A 162 -4.48 6.98 8.65
C VAL A 162 -3.90 7.91 9.71
N ASP A 163 -4.11 7.60 10.99
CA ASP A 163 -3.78 8.54 12.07
C ASP A 163 -2.43 8.30 12.75
N PHE A 164 -1.75 7.19 12.45
CA PHE A 164 -0.54 6.76 13.15
C PHE A 164 0.36 5.85 12.29
N PHE A 165 1.64 5.81 12.65
CA PHE A 165 2.68 5.11 11.90
C PHE A 165 2.46 3.60 11.74
N PRO A 166 2.17 2.81 12.80
CA PRO A 166 1.95 1.37 12.61
C PRO A 166 0.85 1.03 11.58
N GLY A 167 -0.23 1.79 11.51
CA GLY A 167 -1.29 1.60 10.51
C GLY A 167 -0.82 1.97 9.10
N ALA A 168 -0.11 3.10 8.98
CA ALA A 168 0.51 3.52 7.74
C ALA A 168 1.51 2.48 7.19
N LEU A 169 2.36 1.95 8.07
CA LEU A 169 3.35 0.91 7.75
C LEU A 169 2.67 -0.35 7.20
N PHE A 170 1.62 -0.81 7.86
CA PHE A 170 0.87 -1.97 7.42
C PHE A 170 0.22 -1.73 6.04
N LEU A 171 -0.52 -0.63 5.88
CA LEU A 171 -1.22 -0.29 4.64
C LEU A 171 -0.26 -0.14 3.46
N ARG A 172 0.86 0.57 3.65
CA ARG A 172 1.92 0.69 2.63
C ARG A 172 2.44 -0.68 2.21
N ASN A 173 2.79 -1.52 3.17
CA ASN A 173 3.32 -2.85 2.91
C ASN A 173 2.31 -3.72 2.17
N TRP A 174 1.04 -3.66 2.58
CA TRP A 174 -0.03 -4.41 1.95
C TRP A 174 -0.26 -3.97 0.50
N ALA A 175 -0.33 -2.66 0.23
CA ALA A 175 -0.48 -2.13 -1.12
C ALA A 175 0.72 -2.46 -2.01
N ALA A 176 1.96 -2.36 -1.50
CA ALA A 176 3.15 -2.72 -2.27
C ALA A 176 3.19 -4.22 -2.63
N LEU A 177 2.85 -5.10 -1.69
CA LEU A 177 2.73 -6.54 -1.94
C LEU A 177 1.61 -6.85 -2.93
N TYR A 178 0.45 -6.21 -2.79
CA TYR A 178 -0.66 -6.34 -3.73
C TYR A 178 -0.24 -5.93 -5.14
N MET A 179 0.37 -4.76 -5.31
CA MET A 179 0.80 -4.27 -6.61
C MET A 179 1.90 -5.13 -7.26
N ASN A 180 2.76 -5.79 -6.47
CA ASN A 180 3.69 -6.79 -6.99
C ASN A 180 2.97 -7.99 -7.62
N GLU A 181 1.93 -8.51 -6.97
CA GLU A 181 1.15 -9.62 -7.53
C GLU A 181 0.33 -9.20 -8.76
N VAL A 182 -0.22 -7.98 -8.74
CA VAL A 182 -0.87 -7.36 -9.90
C VAL A 182 0.11 -7.30 -11.07
N PHE A 183 1.32 -6.79 -10.85
CA PHE A 183 2.36 -6.69 -11.89
C PHE A 183 2.70 -8.06 -12.48
N GLN A 184 2.86 -9.09 -11.63
CA GLN A 184 3.11 -10.45 -12.11
C GLN A 184 1.98 -10.99 -12.99
N THR A 185 0.75 -10.56 -12.75
CA THR A 185 -0.41 -10.95 -13.56
C THR A 185 -0.44 -10.20 -14.89
N VAL A 186 -0.12 -8.90 -14.88
CA VAL A 186 -0.09 -8.06 -16.09
C VAL A 186 1.03 -8.49 -17.03
N CYS A 187 2.24 -8.69 -16.52
CA CYS A 187 3.44 -8.93 -17.34
C CYS A 187 3.70 -10.38 -17.74
N LYS A 188 2.85 -11.33 -17.31
CA LYS A 188 2.85 -12.71 -17.81
C LYS A 188 1.98 -12.90 -19.06
N ARG A 189 1.26 -11.85 -19.49
CA ARG A 189 0.55 -11.79 -20.77
C ARG A 189 1.46 -11.14 -21.82
#